data_AF-A0A973QGB1-F1
#
_entry.id   AF-A0A973QGB1-F1
#
_cell.length_a   1.000
_cell.length_b   1.000
_cell.length_c   1.000
_cell.angle_alpha   90.00
_cell.angle_beta   90.00
_cell.angle_gamma   90.00
#
_symmetry.space_group_name_H-M   'P 1'
#
loop_
_entity.id
_entity.type
_entity.pdbx_description
1 polymer ?
#
loop_
_entity_poly.entity_id
_entity_poly.type
_entity_poly.pdbx_seq_one_letter_code
_entity_poly.pdbx_strand_id
1 'polypeptide(L)' 'MAQVEATTERVVAADAEKVFDALADYSGTRQKLLPEHFSEYEVREGGDGEGTLVHWKL' A
#
# COMPACT_ATOMS: atom_id res chain seq x y z
N MET A 1 -8.60 -8.16 -25.28
CA MET A 1 -8.68 -8.72 -23.91
C MET A 1 -9.62 -7.84 -23.10
N ALA A 2 -10.40 -8.42 -22.18
CA ALA A 2 -11.27 -7.66 -21.28
C ALA A 2 -10.55 -7.33 -19.97
N GLN A 3 -10.88 -6.18 -19.38
CA GLN A 3 -10.41 -5.76 -18.06
C GLN A 3 -11.37 -6.29 -16.99
N VAL A 4 -10.83 -6.88 -15.94
CA VAL A 4 -11.57 -7.37 -14.77
C VAL A 4 -10.97 -6.72 -13.54
N GLU A 5 -11.82 -6.27 -12.62
CA GLU A 5 -11.44 -5.52 -11.41
C GLU A 5 -12.01 -6.17 -10.16
N ALA A 6 -11.30 -6.04 -9.04
CA ALA A 6 -11.78 -6.41 -7.71
C ALA A 6 -11.91 -5.14 -6.86
N THR A 7 -13.14 -4.80 -6.48
CA THR A 7 -13.46 -3.58 -5.72
C THR A 7 -13.94 -3.93 -4.31
N THR A 8 -13.46 -3.18 -3.31
CA THR A 8 -13.92 -3.25 -1.91
C THR A 8 -13.91 -1.86 -1.29
N GLU A 9 -14.78 -1.61 -0.31
CA GLU A 9 -14.88 -0.33 0.40
C GLU A 9 -14.92 -0.56 1.92
N ARG A 10 -14.30 0.35 2.67
CA ARG A 10 -14.39 0.39 4.12
C ARG A 10 -14.28 1.82 4.64
N VAL A 11 -15.10 2.16 5.64
CA VAL A 11 -14.99 3.43 6.38
C VAL A 11 -13.87 3.34 7.41
N VAL A 12 -12.96 4.31 7.38
CA VAL A 12 -11.90 4.51 8.38
C VAL A 12 -12.24 5.78 9.18
N ALA A 13 -12.37 5.64 10.50
CA ALA A 13 -12.65 6.76 11.40
C ALA A 13 -11.37 7.57 11.69
N ALA A 14 -10.85 8.24 10.66
CA ALA A 14 -9.66 9.09 10.73
C ALA A 14 -9.77 10.25 9.72
N ASP A 15 -8.94 11.27 9.90
CA ASP A 15 -8.82 12.38 8.94
C ASP A 15 -8.38 11.86 7.58
N ALA A 16 -9.01 12.33 6.50
CA ALA A 16 -8.73 11.85 5.15
C ALA A 16 -7.26 12.02 4.74
N GLU A 17 -6.64 13.15 5.11
CA GLU A 17 -5.21 13.41 4.85
C GLU A 17 -4.31 12.37 5.53
N LYS A 18 -4.59 12.03 6.79
CA LYS A 18 -3.82 11.00 7.51
C LYS A 18 -3.96 9.62 6.87
N VAL A 19 -5.15 9.28 6.38
CA VAL A 19 -5.36 8.03 5.66
C VAL A 19 -4.58 8.03 4.35
N PHE A 20 -4.56 9.15 3.63
CA PHE A 20 -3.81 9.29 2.39
C PHE A 20 -2.30 9.17 2.63
N ASP A 21 -1.76 9.87 3.63
CA ASP A 21 -0.34 9.79 4.02
C ASP A 21 0.04 8.36 4.43
N ALA A 22 -0.81 7.69 5.20
CA ALA A 22 -0.61 6.30 5.61
C ALA A 22 -0.60 5.31 4.41
N LEU A 23 -1.38 5.59 3.36
CA LEU A 23 -1.37 4.79 2.13
C LEU A 23 -0.15 5.08 1.25
N ALA A 24 0.36 6.31 1.29
CA ALA A 24 1.57 6.73 0.58
C ALA A 24 2.87 6.28 1.27
N ASP A 25 2.84 5.98 2.58
CA ASP A 25 3.99 5.50 3.34
C ASP A 25 4.27 4.00 3.09
N TYR A 26 5.14 3.75 2.12
CA TYR A 26 5.63 2.41 1.80
C TYR A 26 6.78 1.97 2.73
N SER A 27 7.45 2.89 3.42
CA SER A 27 8.58 2.58 4.30
C SER A 27 8.17 2.10 5.69
N GLY A 28 6.97 2.47 6.13
CA GLY A 28 6.47 2.14 7.47
C GLY A 28 5.11 1.45 7.44
N THR A 29 4.08 2.20 7.03
CA THR A 29 2.69 1.81 7.21
C THR A 29 2.31 0.64 6.32
N ARG A 30 2.66 0.69 5.03
CA ARG A 30 2.32 -0.37 4.08
C ARG A 30 2.86 -1.74 4.52
N GLN A 31 4.13 -1.82 4.92
CA GLN A 31 4.75 -3.07 5.36
C GLN A 31 4.00 -3.71 6.55
N LYS A 32 3.48 -2.90 7.47
CA LYS A 32 2.79 -3.37 8.68
C LYS A 32 1.34 -3.80 8.44
N LEU A 33 0.73 -3.34 7.35
CA LEU A 33 -0.67 -3.61 7.01
C LEU A 33 -0.85 -4.89 6.18
N LEU A 34 0.21 -5.40 5.55
CA LEU A 34 0.12 -6.55 4.66
C LEU A 34 -0.16 -7.84 5.46
N PRO A 35 -1.16 -8.64 5.04
CA PRO A 35 -1.41 -9.97 5.61
C PRO A 35 -0.25 -10.95 5.35
N GLU A 36 -0.26 -12.07 6.05
CA GLU A 36 0.75 -13.15 5.96
C GLU A 36 0.90 -13.78 4.56
N HIS A 37 -0.05 -13.54 3.66
CA HIS A 37 0.05 -13.95 2.25
C HIS A 37 1.17 -13.22 1.51
N PHE A 38 1.55 -12.02 1.97
CA PHE A 38 2.62 -11.26 1.35
C PHE A 38 3.96 -11.55 2.02
N SER A 39 5.02 -11.62 1.21
CA SER A 39 6.39 -11.83 1.68
C SER A 39 7.39 -11.01 0.84
N GLU A 40 8.67 -11.05 1.23
CA GLU A 40 9.75 -10.35 0.50
C GLU A 40 9.53 -8.84 0.33
N TYR A 41 8.93 -8.17 1.32
CA TYR A 41 8.68 -6.73 1.23
C TYR A 41 9.99 -5.92 1.26
N GLU A 42 10.25 -5.14 0.21
CA GLU A 42 11.45 -4.33 0.07
C GLU A 42 11.14 -3.02 -0.69
N VAL A 43 11.34 -1.87 -0.04
CA VAL A 43 11.37 -0.57 -0.73
C VAL A 43 12.73 -0.42 -1.40
N ARG A 44 12.74 -0.23 -2.72
CA ARG A 44 13.97 -0.12 -3.52
C ARG A 44 14.33 1.33 -3.81
N GLU A 45 13.34 2.17 -4.06
CA GLU A 45 13.51 3.61 -4.32
C GLU A 45 12.32 4.40 -3.77
N GLY A 46 12.57 5.61 -3.27
CA GLY A 46 11.53 6.45 -2.66
C GLY A 46 11.05 5.87 -1.34
N GLY A 47 9.75 5.58 -1.24
CA GLY A 47 9.12 5.01 -0.05
C GLY A 47 8.05 5.89 0.58
N ASP A 48 7.78 7.05 -0.02
CA ASP A 48 6.77 8.01 0.39
C ASP A 48 6.13 8.63 -0.86
N GLY A 49 4.98 8.10 -1.25
CA GLY A 49 4.18 8.62 -2.35
C GLY A 49 4.72 8.34 -3.75
N GLU A 50 4.51 9.32 -4.64
CA GLU A 50 4.73 9.19 -6.08
C GLU A 50 6.18 8.80 -6.42
N GLY A 51 6.34 7.92 -7.41
CA GLY A 51 7.66 7.45 -7.85
C GLY A 51 8.29 6.37 -6.97
N THR A 52 7.62 5.92 -5.90
CA THR A 52 8.10 4.81 -5.06
C THR A 52 8.19 3.50 -5.85
N LEU A 53 9.35 2.84 -5.78
CA LEU A 53 9.56 1.49 -6.30
C LEU A 53 9.66 0.50 -5.13
N VAL A 54 8.79 -0.50 -5.13
CA VAL A 54 8.67 -1.48 -4.05
C VAL A 54 8.49 -2.89 -4.63
N HIS A 55 9.09 -3.87 -3.96
CA HIS A 55 8.99 -5.30 -4.25
C HIS A 55 8.22 -6.02 -3.15
N TRP A 56 7.43 -7.02 -3.54
CA TRP A 56 6.86 -8.04 -2.67
C TRP A 56 6.48 -9.27 -3.50
N LYS A 57 6.21 -10.36 -2.80
CA LYS A 57 5.63 -11.59 -3.35
C LYS A 57 4.26 -11.82 -2.73
N LEU A 58 3.28 -12.19 -3.57
CA LEU A 58 1.92 -12.58 -3.21
C LEU A 58 1.74 -14.10 -3.33
#